data_AF-A0A486XPB2-F1
#
_entry.id   AF-A0A486XPB2-F1
#
_cell.length_a   1.000
_cell.length_b   1.000
_cell.length_c   1.000
_cell.angle_alpha   90.00
_cell.angle_beta   90.00
_cell.angle_gamma   90.00
#
_symmetry.space_group_name_H-M   'P 1'
#
loop_
_entity.id
_entity.type
_entity.pdbx_description
1 polymer ?
#
loop_
_entity_poly.entity_id
_entity_poly.type
_entity_poly.pdbx_seq_one_letter_code
_entity_poly.pdbx_strand_id
1 'polypeptide(L)'
;MTRVWKGVLFLLCICFFCNAARADGLDLFSHLYLSNKKYAKNIEVHTYLITKDQVAKLFSEENAEVIQKTNKELYNYSKKGIFLLIRCRNKGENAAFGILNCKIPNRGVPISIDIDTLHADNSFHDCVIHIDGGIDPNDNTLPIIIYKWKSLYTM
;
A
#
# COMPACT_ATOMS: atom_id res chain seq x y z
N MET A 1 17.97 59.53 11.34
CA MET A 1 16.78 58.75 10.90
C MET A 1 17.24 57.36 10.52
N THR A 2 17.01 56.39 11.38
CA THR A 2 17.60 55.04 11.34
C THR A 2 16.55 53.97 11.10
N ARG A 3 16.87 53.05 10.17
CA ARG A 3 16.49 51.63 10.11
C ARG A 3 15.00 51.27 9.95
N VAL A 4 14.56 51.13 8.71
CA VAL A 4 13.36 50.35 8.33
C VAL A 4 13.69 49.40 7.17
N TRP A 5 14.70 48.52 7.31
CA TRP A 5 15.10 47.59 6.24
C TRP A 5 15.44 46.17 6.73
N LYS A 6 14.90 45.74 7.88
CA LYS A 6 15.09 44.37 8.40
C LYS A 6 13.81 43.53 8.50
N GLY A 7 12.64 44.08 8.16
CA GLY A 7 11.35 43.39 8.34
C GLY A 7 10.85 42.57 7.15
N VAL A 8 11.34 42.82 5.93
CA VAL A 8 10.74 42.22 4.72
C VAL A 8 11.47 40.96 4.24
N LEU A 9 12.71 40.73 4.69
CA LEU A 9 13.47 39.54 4.29
C LEU A 9 13.06 38.25 5.04
N PHE A 10 12.28 38.35 6.13
CA PHE A 10 11.90 37.19 6.94
C PHE A 10 10.58 36.53 6.49
N LEU A 11 9.78 37.22 5.67
CA LEU A 11 8.50 36.70 5.18
C LEU A 11 8.59 35.93 3.85
N LEU A 12 9.71 36.02 3.13
CA LEU A 12 9.92 35.27 1.89
C LEU A 12 10.51 33.86 2.09
N CYS A 13 11.05 33.53 3.27
CA CYS A 13 11.51 32.17 3.56
C CYS A 13 10.40 31.22 4.01
N ILE A 14 9.23 31.72 4.42
CA ILE A 14 8.14 30.87 4.93
C ILE A 14 7.27 30.32 3.78
N CYS A 15 7.26 30.97 2.62
CA CYS A 15 6.43 30.55 1.49
C CYS A 15 7.10 29.54 0.53
N PHE A 16 8.40 29.24 0.70
CA PHE A 16 9.11 28.26 -0.14
C PHE A 16 9.30 26.88 0.50
N PHE A 17 8.94 26.70 1.77
CA PHE A 17 8.98 25.37 2.44
C PHE A 17 7.63 24.64 2.46
N CYS A 18 6.58 25.18 1.84
CA CYS A 18 5.28 24.52 1.78
C CYS A 18 5.10 23.56 0.59
N ASN A 19 6.14 23.35 -0.23
CA ASN A 19 6.08 22.36 -1.32
C ASN A 19 7.20 21.34 -1.16
N ALA A 20 6.81 20.07 -1.07
CA ALA A 20 7.66 18.88 -1.10
C ALA A 20 8.46 18.55 0.17
N ALA A 21 7.80 18.44 1.32
CA ALA A 21 8.20 17.42 2.29
C ALA A 21 7.74 16.04 1.76
N ARG A 22 8.37 15.56 0.68
CA ARG A 22 8.37 14.12 0.40
C ARG A 22 9.01 13.45 1.62
N ALA A 23 8.40 12.37 2.09
CA ALA A 23 8.86 11.61 3.25
C ALA A 23 10.24 10.92 3.04
N ASP A 24 10.93 11.20 1.93
CA ASP A 24 12.24 10.65 1.56
C ASP A 24 13.41 11.21 2.39
N GLY A 25 13.17 12.21 3.25
CA GLY A 25 14.21 12.89 4.04
C GLY A 25 14.13 12.72 5.56
N LEU A 26 13.22 11.88 6.08
CA LEU A 26 13.08 11.67 7.52
C LEU A 26 14.05 10.57 7.98
N ASP A 27 14.79 10.83 9.05
CA ASP A 27 15.67 9.85 9.68
C ASP A 27 14.87 8.59 10.09
N LEU A 28 15.51 7.42 10.13
CA LEU A 28 14.88 6.13 10.44
C LEU A 28 14.09 6.19 11.77
N PHE A 29 14.59 6.98 12.72
CA PHE A 29 13.93 7.25 14.00
C PHE A 29 12.65 8.07 13.86
N SER A 30 12.63 9.08 12.99
CA SER A 30 11.43 9.87 12.70
C SER A 30 10.35 9.02 12.04
N HIS A 31 10.72 8.10 11.14
CA HIS A 31 9.79 7.15 10.53
C HIS A 31 9.14 6.21 11.57
N LEU A 32 9.86 5.84 12.63
CA LEU A 32 9.36 5.02 13.72
C LEU A 32 8.42 5.79 14.65
N TYR A 33 8.80 7.00 15.06
CA TYR A 33 8.00 7.84 15.98
C TYR A 33 6.70 8.34 15.35
N LEU A 34 6.72 8.68 14.06
CA LEU A 34 5.54 9.15 13.34
C LEU A 34 4.59 8.02 12.94
N SER A 35 4.98 6.75 13.12
CA SER A 35 4.15 5.64 12.70
C SER A 35 2.98 5.40 13.66
N ASN A 36 1.76 5.63 13.16
CA ASN A 36 0.52 5.35 13.87
C ASN A 36 -0.02 3.94 13.57
N LYS A 37 0.71 2.90 13.98
CA LYS A 37 0.28 1.50 13.76
C LYS A 37 -1.04 1.14 14.43
N LYS A 38 -1.45 1.86 15.47
CA LYS A 38 -2.74 1.66 16.14
C LYS A 38 -3.93 2.01 15.23
N TYR A 39 -3.72 2.87 14.24
CA TYR A 39 -4.73 3.23 13.25
C TYR A 39 -5.06 2.08 12.27
N ALA A 40 -4.22 1.05 12.19
CA ALA A 40 -4.44 -0.08 11.29
C ALA A 40 -5.81 -0.77 11.47
N LYS A 41 -6.40 -0.71 12.67
CA LYS A 41 -7.75 -1.22 12.95
C LYS A 41 -8.86 -0.52 12.14
N ASN A 42 -8.58 0.69 11.65
CA ASN A 42 -9.50 1.50 10.85
C ASN A 42 -9.31 1.26 9.34
N ILE A 43 -8.33 0.44 8.93
CA ILE A 43 -8.08 0.12 7.53
C ILE A 43 -8.45 -1.32 7.30
N GLU A 44 -9.41 -1.54 6.41
CA GLU A 44 -9.73 -2.85 5.89
C GLU A 44 -8.75 -3.20 4.76
N VAL A 45 -8.15 -4.39 4.85
CA VAL A 45 -7.18 -4.87 3.87
C VAL A 45 -7.61 -6.25 3.41
N HIS A 46 -7.84 -6.39 2.10
CA HIS A 46 -8.03 -7.67 1.43
C HIS A 46 -6.83 -7.96 0.55
N THR A 47 -6.38 -9.20 0.55
CA THR A 47 -5.20 -9.63 -0.22
C THR A 47 -5.54 -10.86 -1.03
N TYR A 48 -5.17 -10.85 -2.32
CA TYR A 48 -5.47 -11.93 -3.23
C TYR A 48 -4.27 -12.26 -4.12
N LEU A 49 -4.14 -13.52 -4.51
CA LEU A 49 -3.35 -13.93 -5.66
C LEU A 49 -4.28 -14.11 -6.85
N ILE A 50 -4.08 -13.30 -7.88
CA ILE A 50 -4.97 -13.22 -9.04
C ILE A 50 -4.21 -13.41 -10.35
N THR A 51 -4.92 -13.85 -11.39
CA THR A 51 -4.35 -14.00 -12.73
C THR A 51 -4.36 -12.68 -13.50
N LYS A 52 -3.57 -12.61 -14.58
CA LYS A 52 -3.59 -11.49 -15.53
C LYS A 52 -5.01 -11.15 -16.03
N ASP A 53 -5.83 -12.18 -16.29
CA ASP A 53 -7.20 -11.99 -16.79
C ASP A 53 -8.10 -11.34 -15.73
N GLN A 54 -7.92 -11.68 -14.45
CA GLN A 54 -8.63 -11.04 -13.35
C GLN A 54 -8.18 -9.59 -13.14
N VAL A 55 -6.88 -9.30 -13.30
CA VAL A 55 -6.37 -7.92 -13.30
C VAL A 55 -7.04 -7.10 -14.40
N ALA A 56 -7.10 -7.64 -15.63
CA ALA A 56 -7.74 -6.96 -16.75
C ALA A 56 -9.21 -6.63 -16.46
N LYS A 57 -9.97 -7.60 -15.94
CA LYS A 57 -11.37 -7.41 -15.55
C LYS A 57 -11.54 -6.33 -14.47
N LEU A 58 -10.68 -6.35 -13.45
CA LEU A 58 -10.72 -5.39 -12.34
C LEU A 58 -10.63 -3.93 -12.82
N PHE A 59 -9.86 -3.68 -13.88
CA PHE A 59 -9.69 -2.33 -14.42
C PHE A 59 -10.60 -2.00 -15.61
N SER A 60 -11.41 -2.96 -16.09
CA SER A 60 -12.33 -2.76 -17.21
C SER A 60 -13.81 -2.77 -16.82
N GLU A 61 -14.17 -3.36 -15.67
CA GLU A 61 -15.56 -3.54 -15.24
C GLU A 61 -15.81 -2.85 -13.90
N GLU A 62 -16.90 -2.07 -13.80
CA GLU A 62 -17.21 -1.21 -12.64
C GLU A 62 -17.48 -1.99 -11.33
N ASN A 63 -17.69 -3.30 -11.39
CA ASN A 63 -17.96 -4.15 -10.22
C ASN A 63 -17.35 -5.54 -10.36
N ALA A 64 -16.13 -5.63 -10.92
CA ALA A 64 -15.45 -6.91 -11.08
C ALA A 64 -15.29 -7.63 -9.73
N GLU A 65 -15.86 -8.82 -9.63
CA GLU A 65 -15.66 -9.68 -8.45
C GLU A 65 -14.28 -10.32 -8.50
N VAL A 66 -13.56 -10.23 -7.37
CA VAL A 66 -12.25 -10.88 -7.22
C VAL A 66 -12.45 -12.22 -6.53
N ILE A 67 -12.21 -13.30 -7.27
CA ILE A 67 -12.30 -14.68 -6.77
C ILE A 67 -10.89 -15.21 -6.52
N GLN A 68 -10.60 -15.60 -5.28
CA GLN A 68 -9.35 -16.26 -4.95
C GLN A 68 -9.35 -17.70 -5.50
N LYS A 69 -8.38 -17.99 -6.36
CA LYS A 69 -8.12 -19.36 -6.85
C LYS A 69 -7.28 -20.15 -5.85
N THR A 70 -7.38 -21.48 -5.90
CA THR A 70 -6.50 -22.35 -5.09
C THR A 70 -5.06 -22.31 -5.59
N ASN A 71 -4.10 -22.73 -4.76
CA ASN A 71 -2.69 -22.83 -5.14
C ASN A 71 -2.48 -23.69 -6.39
N LYS A 72 -3.13 -24.86 -6.45
CA LYS A 72 -3.14 -25.74 -7.64
C LYS A 72 -3.68 -25.06 -8.89
N GLU A 73 -4.77 -24.29 -8.78
CA GLU A 73 -5.32 -23.56 -9.92
C GLU A 73 -4.38 -22.44 -10.38
N LEU A 74 -3.83 -21.65 -9.45
CA LEU A 74 -2.89 -20.57 -9.75
C LEU A 74 -1.60 -21.09 -10.39
N TYR A 75 -1.14 -22.27 -10.00
CA TYR A 75 0.05 -22.88 -10.60
C TYR A 75 -0.09 -23.05 -12.12
N ASN A 76 -1.28 -23.36 -12.63
CA ASN A 76 -1.55 -23.47 -14.07
C ASN A 76 -1.37 -22.14 -14.81
N TYR A 77 -1.45 -21.01 -14.10
CA TYR A 77 -1.25 -19.66 -14.62
C TYR A 77 0.12 -19.07 -14.29
N SER A 78 0.98 -19.78 -13.55
CA SER A 78 2.31 -19.30 -13.14
C SER A 78 3.15 -18.78 -14.31
N LYS A 79 3.11 -19.46 -15.47
CA LYS A 79 3.81 -19.04 -16.70
C LYS A 79 3.20 -17.79 -17.37
N LYS A 80 1.93 -17.49 -17.09
CA LYS A 80 1.21 -16.33 -17.63
C LYS A 80 1.28 -15.10 -16.72
N GLY A 81 1.89 -15.25 -15.55
CA GLY A 81 2.00 -14.22 -14.52
C GLY A 81 0.89 -14.33 -13.49
N ILE A 82 1.29 -14.31 -12.23
CA ILE A 82 0.41 -14.17 -11.07
C ILE A 82 0.68 -12.81 -10.46
N PHE A 83 -0.37 -12.19 -9.94
CA PHE A 83 -0.30 -10.87 -9.34
C PHE A 83 -0.81 -10.94 -7.91
N LEU A 84 -0.13 -10.24 -7.03
CA LEU A 84 -0.62 -9.91 -5.71
C LEU A 84 -1.49 -8.67 -5.84
N LEU A 85 -2.79 -8.82 -5.55
CA LEU A 85 -3.72 -7.71 -5.39
C LEU A 85 -3.89 -7.41 -3.90
N ILE A 86 -3.78 -6.13 -3.56
CA ILE A 86 -4.08 -5.59 -2.24
C ILE A 86 -5.16 -4.55 -2.41
N ARG A 87 -6.30 -4.77 -1.75
CA ARG A 87 -7.41 -3.82 -1.71
C ARG A 87 -7.45 -3.21 -0.33
N CYS A 88 -7.18 -1.92 -0.23
CA CYS A 88 -7.22 -1.20 1.03
C CYS A 88 -8.39 -0.23 1.05
N ARG A 89 -9.11 -0.19 2.16
CA ARG A 89 -10.20 0.75 2.39
C ARG A 89 -10.06 1.38 3.76
N ASN A 90 -10.02 2.70 3.81
CA ASN A 90 -9.93 3.43 5.06
C ASN A 90 -11.33 3.77 5.57
N LYS A 91 -11.66 3.24 6.75
CA LYS A 91 -12.94 3.46 7.45
C LYS A 91 -12.84 4.46 8.59
N GLY A 92 -11.64 4.99 8.85
CA GLY A 92 -11.43 6.00 9.89
C GLY A 92 -11.55 7.42 9.33
N GLU A 93 -11.31 8.39 10.21
CA GLU A 93 -11.52 9.82 9.92
C GLU A 93 -10.32 10.51 9.26
N ASN A 94 -9.11 9.95 9.45
CA ASN A 94 -7.86 10.53 8.97
C ASN A 94 -7.41 9.89 7.67
N ALA A 95 -6.73 10.65 6.81
CA ALA A 95 -6.06 10.06 5.66
C ALA A 95 -4.88 9.20 6.15
N ALA A 96 -4.60 8.10 5.47
CA ALA A 96 -3.56 7.17 5.89
C ALA A 96 -2.72 6.65 4.72
N PHE A 97 -1.41 6.45 4.93
CA PHE A 97 -0.48 5.94 3.92
C PHE A 97 0.67 5.21 4.60
N GLY A 98 1.44 4.41 3.87
CA GLY A 98 2.62 3.75 4.45
C GLY A 98 3.04 2.51 3.71
N ILE A 99 3.77 1.64 4.40
CA ILE A 99 4.36 0.42 3.81
C ILE A 99 3.71 -0.81 4.41
N LEU A 100 3.09 -1.62 3.55
CA LEU A 100 2.50 -2.90 3.91
C LEU A 100 3.45 -4.05 3.52
N ASN A 101 3.77 -4.92 4.47
CA ASN A 101 4.50 -6.15 4.18
C ASN A 101 3.51 -7.29 3.98
N CYS A 102 3.58 -7.96 2.83
CA CYS A 102 2.78 -9.14 2.51
C CYS A 102 3.66 -10.38 2.42
N LYS A 103 3.39 -11.38 3.25
CA LYS A 103 4.05 -12.69 3.24
C LYS A 103 3.15 -13.69 2.53
N ILE A 104 3.64 -14.17 1.40
CA ILE A 104 3.04 -15.28 0.63
C ILE A 104 3.68 -16.58 1.14
N PRO A 105 2.90 -17.66 1.38
CA PRO A 105 3.44 -18.97 1.70
C PRO A 105 4.48 -19.41 0.67
N ASN A 106 5.50 -20.17 1.09
CA ASN A 106 6.58 -20.67 0.22
C ASN A 106 7.44 -19.58 -0.45
N ARG A 107 7.19 -18.29 -0.19
CA ARG A 107 8.09 -17.19 -0.53
C ARG A 107 8.91 -16.83 0.71
N GLY A 108 10.23 -16.91 0.61
CA GLY A 108 11.14 -16.73 1.75
C GLY A 108 11.13 -15.32 2.35
N VAL A 109 10.85 -14.29 1.55
CA VAL A 109 10.90 -12.88 1.96
C VAL A 109 9.54 -12.21 1.73
N PRO A 110 8.98 -11.48 2.72
CA PRO A 110 7.79 -10.67 2.52
C PRO A 110 8.00 -9.57 1.47
N ILE A 111 6.98 -9.33 0.66
CA ILE A 111 6.96 -8.24 -0.32
C ILE A 111 6.57 -6.96 0.41
N SER A 112 7.39 -5.91 0.33
CA SER A 112 7.08 -4.58 0.88
C SER A 112 6.42 -3.73 -0.20
N ILE A 113 5.31 -3.10 0.15
CA ILE A 113 4.42 -2.46 -0.82
C ILE A 113 4.04 -1.10 -0.27
N ASP A 114 4.37 -0.05 -1.03
CA ASP A 114 3.98 1.31 -0.70
C ASP A 114 2.49 1.47 -1.03
N ILE A 115 1.72 1.79 0.00
CA ILE A 115 0.31 2.11 -0.08
C ILE A 115 0.21 3.64 -0.08
N ASP A 116 -0.26 4.17 -1.21
CA ASP A 116 -0.56 5.58 -1.40
C ASP A 116 -1.62 6.07 -0.40
N THR A 117 -1.89 7.37 -0.44
CA THR A 117 -2.84 8.01 0.48
C THR A 117 -4.24 7.43 0.29
N LEU A 118 -4.72 6.75 1.34
CA LEU A 118 -6.08 6.27 1.49
C LEU A 118 -6.91 7.38 2.15
N HIS A 119 -7.81 7.99 1.40
CA HIS A 119 -8.71 9.01 1.91
C HIS A 119 -9.80 8.40 2.82
N ALA A 120 -10.37 9.22 3.70
CA ALA A 120 -11.49 8.84 4.57
C ALA A 120 -12.84 8.84 3.81
N ASP A 121 -12.86 8.23 2.63
CA ASP A 121 -14.04 8.17 1.74
C ASP A 121 -14.68 6.77 1.66
N ASN A 122 -14.12 5.81 2.41
CA ASN A 122 -14.61 4.44 2.50
C ASN A 122 -14.60 3.69 1.16
N SER A 123 -13.85 4.17 0.16
CA SER A 123 -13.61 3.50 -1.11
C SER A 123 -12.45 2.50 -1.03
N PHE A 124 -12.44 1.52 -1.94
CA PHE A 124 -11.32 0.59 -2.08
C PHE A 124 -10.28 1.19 -3.04
N HIS A 125 -9.02 1.18 -2.59
CA HIS A 125 -7.85 1.43 -3.40
C HIS A 125 -7.16 0.10 -3.70
N ASP A 126 -6.97 -0.18 -4.98
CA ASP A 126 -6.40 -1.43 -5.46
C ASP A 126 -4.94 -1.23 -5.87
N CYS A 127 -4.04 -2.00 -5.25
CA CYS A 127 -2.62 -2.09 -5.60
C CYS A 127 -2.33 -3.48 -6.18
N VAL A 128 -1.75 -3.53 -7.39
CA VAL A 128 -1.48 -4.77 -8.11
C VAL A 128 0.01 -4.88 -8.40
N ILE A 129 0.62 -5.97 -7.94
CA ILE A 129 2.05 -6.21 -8.10
C ILE A 129 2.27 -7.58 -8.73
N HIS A 130 3.05 -7.63 -9.80
CA HIS A 130 3.45 -8.90 -10.41
C HIS A 130 4.33 -9.69 -9.44
N ILE A 131 4.05 -10.98 -9.29
CA ILE A 131 4.84 -11.89 -8.46
C ILE A 131 5.31 -13.10 -9.26
N ASP A 132 6.60 -13.37 -9.16
CA ASP A 132 7.19 -14.59 -9.71
C ASP A 132 7.24 -15.68 -8.63
N GLY A 133 6.75 -16.88 -8.97
CA GLY A 133 6.88 -18.08 -8.15
C GLY A 133 6.16 -18.05 -6.80
N GLY A 134 6.49 -19.01 -5.93
CA GLY A 134 5.91 -19.13 -4.58
C GLY A 134 4.55 -19.82 -4.52
N ILE A 135 4.17 -20.55 -5.57
CA ILE A 135 2.91 -21.32 -5.62
C ILE A 135 3.25 -22.80 -5.66
N ASP A 136 2.75 -23.55 -4.69
CA ASP A 136 2.93 -25.00 -4.61
C ASP A 136 1.84 -25.71 -5.45
N PRO A 137 2.20 -26.44 -6.52
CA PRO A 137 1.24 -27.18 -7.34
C PRO A 137 0.53 -28.31 -6.60
N ASN A 138 1.12 -28.81 -5.51
CA ASN A 138 0.57 -29.94 -4.75
C ASN A 138 -0.41 -29.50 -3.66
N ASP A 139 -0.48 -28.20 -3.39
CA ASP A 139 -1.41 -27.61 -2.43
C ASP A 139 -2.71 -27.19 -3.14
N ASN A 140 -3.85 -27.76 -2.72
CA ASN A 140 -5.16 -27.39 -3.26
C ASN A 140 -5.94 -26.43 -2.35
N THR A 141 -5.30 -25.86 -1.34
CA THR A 141 -5.92 -24.86 -0.47
C THR A 141 -5.88 -23.45 -1.10
N LEU A 142 -6.67 -22.54 -0.54
CA LEU A 142 -6.58 -21.13 -0.89
C LEU A 142 -5.30 -20.54 -0.28
N PRO A 143 -4.51 -19.76 -1.04
CA PRO A 143 -3.31 -19.12 -0.50
C PRO A 143 -3.67 -18.18 0.65
N ILE A 144 -3.03 -18.37 1.80
CA ILE A 144 -3.18 -17.48 2.95
C ILE A 144 -2.07 -16.45 2.92
N ILE A 145 -2.38 -15.24 2.44
CA ILE A 145 -1.44 -14.12 2.45
C ILE A 145 -1.54 -13.45 3.82
N ILE A 146 -0.41 -13.38 4.54
CA ILE A 146 -0.34 -12.68 5.82
C ILE A 146 0.20 -11.27 5.56
N TYR A 147 -0.49 -10.25 6.03
CA TYR A 147 -0.03 -8.87 5.91
C TYR A 147 0.29 -8.24 7.27
N LYS A 148 1.20 -7.26 7.26
CA LYS A 148 1.53 -6.44 8.42
C LYS A 148 2.04 -5.08 7.98
N TRP A 149 1.52 -4.01 8.57
CA TRP A 149 2.07 -2.66 8.38
C TRP A 149 3.49 -2.56 8.94
N LYS A 150 4.46 -2.33 8.04
CA LYS A 150 5.84 -2.00 8.42
C LYS A 150 5.89 -0.60 9.01
N SER A 151 5.26 0.35 8.33
CA SER A 151 4.99 1.71 8.77
C SER A 151 3.60 2.12 8.28
N LEU A 152 2.84 2.78 9.14
CA LEU A 152 1.57 3.40 8.82
C LEU A 152 1.59 4.83 9.36
N TYR A 153 1.22 5.81 8.56
CA TYR A 153 1.16 7.22 8.89
C TYR A 153 -0.26 7.73 8.73
N THR A 154 -0.62 8.76 9.47
CA THR A 154 -1.95 9.38 9.43
C THR A 154 -1.81 10.89 9.37
N MET A 155 -2.71 11.55 8.64
CA MET A 155 -2.81 13.01 8.52
C MET A 155 -4.21 13.48 8.88
#